data_AF-A0A830CX19-F1
#
_entry.id   AF-A0A830CX19-F1
#
_cell.length_a   1.000
_cell.length_b   1.000
_cell.length_c   1.000
_cell.angle_alpha   90.00
_cell.angle_beta   90.00
_cell.angle_gamma   90.00
#
_symmetry.space_group_name_H-M   'P 1'
#
loop_
_entity.id
_entity.type
_entity.pdbx_description
1 polymer ?
#
loop_
_entity_poly.entity_id
_entity_poly.type
_entity_poly.pdbx_seq_one_letter_code
_entity_poly.pdbx_strand_id
1 'polypeptide(L)'
;MGWKITEQLSSEWRREVMSDVEASALKEDLIIWPPVVIVYNSTIDNKNHDERVIVSTEKLDMKLRGEAERYHNRYAESNHGRAELKLLKSDLNGEMSTHVVSDEREEDFLYGHLGIAEDLDKLDFDTKKRCVLRSKNEILSIVNAP
;
A
#
# COMPACT_ATOMS: atom_id res chain seq x y z
N MET A 1 -14.70 -2.93 -16.30
CA MET A 1 -16.01 -2.22 -16.19
C MET A 1 -16.06 -1.53 -14.83
N GLY A 2 -15.96 -0.19 -14.80
CA GLY A 2 -16.00 0.64 -13.58
C GLY A 2 -17.32 1.42 -13.45
N TRP A 3 -17.57 2.00 -12.27
CA TRP A 3 -18.78 2.78 -11.95
C TRP A 3 -18.39 4.18 -11.44
N LYS A 4 -19.14 5.23 -11.79
CA LYS A 4 -19.00 6.61 -11.27
C LYS A 4 -20.35 7.13 -10.75
N ILE A 5 -20.31 8.01 -9.74
CA ILE A 5 -21.46 8.77 -9.23
C ILE A 5 -21.32 10.21 -9.73
N THR A 6 -22.35 10.75 -10.37
CA THR A 6 -22.40 12.18 -10.74
C THR A 6 -23.17 12.95 -9.67
N GLU A 7 -22.56 14.02 -9.15
CA GLU A 7 -23.17 14.96 -8.19
C GLU A 7 -24.21 15.88 -8.86
N GLN A 8 -25.13 15.32 -9.64
CA GLN A 8 -26.34 16.01 -10.03
C GLN A 8 -27.49 15.50 -9.16
N LEU A 9 -28.31 16.43 -8.68
CA LEU A 9 -29.55 16.23 -7.90
C LEU A 9 -30.64 15.47 -8.68
N SER A 10 -30.28 14.53 -9.56
CA SER A 10 -31.18 13.54 -10.12
C SER A 10 -30.72 12.17 -9.66
N SER A 11 -31.51 11.56 -8.79
CA SER A 11 -31.44 10.17 -8.33
C SER A 11 -31.69 9.14 -9.46
N GLU A 12 -31.12 9.39 -10.64
CA GLU A 12 -31.33 8.61 -11.85
C GLU A 12 -30.02 7.86 -12.15
N TRP A 13 -30.00 6.57 -11.84
CA TRP A 13 -28.86 5.70 -12.12
C TRP A 13 -28.63 5.61 -13.63
N ARG A 14 -27.61 6.31 -14.14
CA ARG A 14 -27.22 6.23 -15.56
C ARG A 14 -26.01 5.32 -15.73
N ARG A 15 -26.14 4.34 -16.63
CA ARG A 15 -25.03 3.49 -17.07
C ARG A 15 -24.21 4.26 -18.09
N GLU A 16 -23.07 4.79 -17.66
CA GLU A 16 -22.08 5.40 -18.54
C GLU A 16 -20.86 4.49 -18.63
N VAL A 17 -20.47 4.13 -19.86
CA VAL A 17 -19.35 3.22 -20.10
C VAL A 17 -18.07 4.01 -19.89
N MET A 18 -17.39 3.76 -18.78
CA MET A 18 -16.05 4.28 -18.57
C MET A 18 -15.06 3.65 -19.55
N SER A 19 -14.07 4.44 -19.98
CA SER A 19 -12.93 3.87 -20.70
C SER A 19 -12.13 2.92 -19.79
N ASP A 20 -11.44 1.95 -20.38
CA ASP A 20 -10.66 0.98 -19.61
C ASP A 20 -9.56 1.65 -18.78
N VAL A 21 -8.97 2.72 -19.31
CA VAL A 21 -7.98 3.56 -18.64
C VAL A 21 -8.55 4.19 -17.36
N GLU A 22 -9.75 4.77 -17.45
CA GLU A 22 -10.39 5.38 -16.27
C GLU A 22 -10.83 4.33 -15.24
N ALA A 23 -11.24 3.14 -15.69
CA ALA A 23 -11.64 2.06 -14.80
C ALA A 23 -10.43 1.49 -14.03
N SER A 24 -9.28 1.34 -14.70
CA SER A 24 -8.04 0.90 -14.07
C SER A 24 -7.51 1.95 -13.09
N ALA A 25 -7.52 3.23 -13.46
CA ALA A 25 -7.12 4.31 -12.56
C ALA A 25 -7.96 4.36 -11.27
N LEU A 26 -9.28 4.14 -11.34
CA LEU A 26 -10.14 4.07 -10.15
C LEU A 26 -9.89 2.82 -9.30
N LYS A 27 -9.50 1.71 -9.91
CA LYS A 27 -9.17 0.47 -9.18
C LYS A 27 -7.85 0.59 -8.43
N GLU A 28 -6.85 1.21 -9.05
CA GLU A 28 -5.55 1.47 -8.45
C GLU A 28 -5.58 2.58 -7.37
N ASP A 29 -6.63 3.41 -7.37
CA ASP A 29 -6.86 4.41 -6.32
C ASP A 29 -7.29 3.78 -4.98
N LEU A 30 -7.96 2.62 -5.01
CA LEU A 30 -8.45 1.97 -3.80
C LEU A 30 -7.37 1.09 -3.16
N ILE A 31 -6.85 1.54 -2.02
CA ILE A 31 -5.84 0.83 -1.22
C ILE A 31 -6.48 0.09 -0.05
N ILE A 32 -5.86 -1.01 0.36
CA ILE A 32 -6.19 -1.72 1.59
C ILE A 32 -5.66 -0.93 2.79
N TRP A 33 -6.53 -0.62 3.75
CA TRP A 33 -6.22 0.15 4.95
C TRP A 33 -6.52 -0.65 6.23
N PRO A 34 -5.62 -0.74 7.23
CA PRO A 34 -4.30 -0.11 7.30
C PRO A 34 -3.36 -0.59 6.18
N PRO A 35 -2.36 0.21 5.75
CA PRO A 35 -1.51 -0.12 4.60
C PRO A 35 -0.89 -1.51 4.69
N VAL A 36 -1.13 -2.35 3.68
CA VAL A 36 -0.54 -3.69 3.53
C VAL A 36 0.35 -3.70 2.29
N VAL A 37 1.53 -4.28 2.37
CA VAL A 37 2.41 -4.51 1.20
C VAL A 37 2.32 -5.99 0.81
N ILE A 38 1.99 -6.26 -0.45
CA ILE A 38 2.01 -7.60 -1.02
C ILE A 38 3.39 -7.82 -1.64
N VAL A 39 4.05 -8.91 -1.26
CA VAL A 39 5.39 -9.27 -1.73
C VAL A 39 5.33 -10.54 -2.57
N TYR A 40 5.80 -10.46 -3.81
CA TYR A 40 5.89 -11.57 -4.75
C TYR A 40 7.35 -11.98 -4.95
N ASN A 41 7.59 -13.28 -5.03
CA ASN A 41 8.86 -13.81 -5.49
C ASN A 41 8.76 -14.16 -6.98
N SER A 42 9.44 -13.42 -7.85
CA SER A 42 9.34 -13.60 -9.31
C SER A 42 10.15 -14.78 -9.84
N THR A 43 11.03 -15.40 -9.04
CA THR A 43 11.85 -16.55 -9.49
C THR A 43 11.01 -17.80 -9.69
N ILE A 44 9.77 -17.81 -9.22
CA ILE A 44 8.81 -18.91 -9.37
C ILE A 44 8.25 -18.99 -10.79
N ASP A 45 8.19 -17.90 -11.56
CA ASP A 45 7.59 -17.90 -12.92
C ASP A 45 8.60 -18.21 -14.05
N ASN A 46 9.89 -18.36 -13.73
CA ASN A 46 10.87 -18.78 -14.74
C ASN A 46 10.70 -20.28 -15.06
N LYS A 47 10.38 -20.58 -16.33
CA LYS A 47 10.20 -21.94 -16.87
C LYS A 47 11.53 -22.70 -16.98
N ASN A 48 12.66 -22.00 -17.00
CA ASN A 48 13.99 -22.59 -17.01
C ASN A 48 14.41 -22.93 -15.57
N HIS A 49 14.42 -24.22 -15.24
CA HIS A 49 14.80 -24.69 -13.91
C HIS A 49 16.22 -24.29 -13.50
N ASP A 50 17.13 -24.09 -14.46
CA ASP A 50 18.54 -23.74 -14.21
C ASP A 50 18.77 -22.25 -13.90
N GLU A 51 17.79 -21.39 -14.18
CA GLU A 51 17.84 -19.94 -13.90
C GLU A 51 17.00 -19.56 -12.66
N ARG A 52 16.28 -20.52 -12.08
CA ARG A 52 15.48 -20.28 -10.88
C ARG A 52 16.41 -20.11 -9.68
N VAL A 53 16.46 -18.89 -9.16
CA VAL A 53 17.09 -18.64 -7.85
C VAL A 53 16.18 -19.23 -6.76
N ILE A 54 16.55 -20.42 -6.27
CA ILE A 54 15.92 -21.03 -5.09
C ILE A 54 16.50 -20.34 -3.86
N VAL A 55 15.71 -19.44 -3.28
CA VAL A 55 16.03 -18.76 -2.02
C VAL A 55 15.48 -19.60 -0.88
N SER A 56 16.32 -19.92 0.12
CA SER A 56 15.83 -20.57 1.33
C SER A 56 14.84 -19.66 2.05
N THR A 57 13.88 -20.25 2.75
CA THR A 57 12.94 -19.51 3.62
C THR A 57 13.68 -18.64 4.63
N GLU A 58 14.84 -19.08 5.12
CA GLU A 58 15.72 -18.34 6.01
C GLU A 58 16.28 -17.07 5.37
N LYS A 59 16.79 -17.16 4.13
CA LYS A 59 17.35 -16.00 3.42
C LYS A 59 16.27 -14.97 3.09
N LEU A 60 15.06 -15.44 2.76
CA LEU A 60 13.90 -14.58 2.52
C LEU A 60 13.43 -13.90 3.82
N ASP A 61 13.31 -14.65 4.93
CA ASP A 61 12.97 -14.10 6.25
C ASP A 61 14.00 -13.05 6.71
N MET A 62 15.29 -13.32 6.52
CA MET A 62 16.35 -12.36 6.82
C MET A 62 16.21 -11.05 6.05
N LYS A 63 15.93 -11.10 4.73
CA LYS A 63 15.73 -9.90 3.90
C LYS A 63 14.50 -9.12 4.37
N LEU A 64 13.35 -9.78 4.56
CA LEU A 64 12.12 -9.13 5.01
C LEU A 64 12.29 -8.50 6.40
N ARG A 65 13.00 -9.16 7.33
CA ARG A 65 13.31 -8.59 8.65
C ARG A 65 14.22 -7.38 8.54
N GLY A 66 15.28 -7.44 7.72
CA GLY A 66 16.18 -6.31 7.51
C GLY A 66 15.45 -5.09 6.93
N GLU A 67 14.55 -5.30 5.97
CA GLU A 67 13.69 -4.24 5.42
C GLU A 67 12.80 -3.62 6.51
N ALA A 68 12.11 -4.45 7.30
CA ALA A 68 11.25 -3.99 8.39
C ALA A 68 12.03 -3.21 9.46
N GLU A 69 13.23 -3.67 9.81
CA GLU A 69 14.12 -3.00 10.76
C GLU A 69 14.61 -1.66 10.20
N ARG A 70 14.96 -1.59 8.91
CA ARG A 70 15.32 -0.32 8.26
C ARG A 70 14.16 0.70 8.33
N TYR A 71 12.93 0.27 8.04
CA TYR A 71 11.77 1.16 8.17
C TYR A 71 11.55 1.60 9.62
N HIS A 72 11.67 0.68 10.57
CA HIS A 72 11.55 0.99 12.00
C HIS A 72 12.56 2.06 12.43
N ASN A 73 13.83 1.87 12.12
CA ASN A 73 14.90 2.80 12.48
C ASN A 73 14.69 4.17 11.82
N ARG A 74 14.30 4.20 10.55
CA ARG A 74 14.00 5.46 9.85
C ARG A 74 12.91 6.29 10.55
N TYR A 75 11.84 5.64 11.03
CA TYR A 75 10.79 6.35 11.77
C TYR A 75 11.25 6.76 13.17
N ALA A 76 12.03 5.92 13.86
CA ALA A 76 12.58 6.25 15.17
C ALA A 76 13.54 7.46 15.10
N GLU A 77 14.47 7.46 14.15
CA GLU A 77 15.44 8.54 13.92
C GLU A 77 14.79 9.86 13.54
N SER A 78 13.65 9.82 12.85
CA SER A 78 12.90 11.01 12.47
C SER A 78 11.98 11.55 13.59
N ASN A 79 12.05 11.02 14.82
CA ASN A 79 11.11 11.32 15.91
C ASN A 79 9.63 11.03 15.53
N HIS A 80 9.41 10.10 14.61
CA HIS A 80 8.09 9.60 14.22
C HIS A 80 7.91 8.13 14.68
N GLY A 81 8.66 7.74 15.72
CA GLY A 81 8.65 6.42 16.29
C GLY A 81 7.41 6.15 17.16
N ARG A 82 7.40 4.98 17.78
CA ARG A 82 6.26 4.56 18.61
C ARG A 82 6.12 5.40 19.88
N ALA A 83 7.22 5.90 20.44
CA ALA A 83 7.18 6.72 21.66
C ALA A 83 6.53 8.08 21.36
N GLU A 84 6.89 8.65 20.23
CA GLU A 84 6.44 9.94 19.73
C GLU A 84 5.00 9.86 19.24
N LEU A 85 4.59 8.76 18.58
CA LEU A 85 3.18 8.50 18.27
C LEU A 85 2.31 8.42 19.54
N LYS A 86 2.84 7.84 20.62
CA LYS A 86 2.11 7.77 21.90
C LYS A 86 1.94 9.16 22.53
N LEU A 87 2.96 10.01 22.46
CA LEU A 87 2.90 11.41 22.90
C LEU A 87 1.98 12.25 22.00
N LEU A 88 2.06 12.08 20.68
CA LEU A 88 1.16 12.75 19.74
C LEU A 88 -0.30 12.41 20.03
N LYS A 89 -0.61 11.14 20.33
CA LYS A 89 -1.97 10.71 20.67
C LYS A 89 -2.47 11.27 22.02
N SER A 90 -1.58 11.65 22.93
CA SER A 90 -1.98 12.41 24.12
C SER A 90 -2.21 13.89 23.82
N ASP A 91 -1.62 14.40 22.73
CA ASP A 91 -1.50 15.83 22.43
C ASP A 91 -2.27 16.27 21.17
N LEU A 92 -3.16 15.45 20.58
CA LEU A 92 -3.89 15.77 19.34
C LEU A 92 -4.79 17.01 19.49
N ASN A 93 -4.15 18.16 19.27
CA ASN A 93 -4.68 19.47 18.91
C ASN A 93 -3.65 20.24 18.03
N GLY A 94 -2.88 19.56 17.17
CA GLY A 94 -1.93 20.24 16.26
C GLY A 94 -1.20 19.33 15.27
N GLU A 95 -1.04 19.85 14.04
CA GLU A 95 -0.58 19.23 12.78
C GLU A 95 0.89 18.77 12.73
N MET A 96 1.21 17.94 11.72
CA MET A 96 2.58 17.55 11.37
C MET A 96 2.78 17.52 9.85
N SER A 97 3.95 18.01 9.42
CA SER A 97 4.41 18.19 8.04
C SER A 97 5.14 16.97 7.46
N THR A 98 5.05 16.78 6.15
CA THR A 98 5.60 15.67 5.37
C THR A 98 7.00 15.95 4.82
N HIS A 99 7.93 15.02 4.99
CA HIS A 99 9.15 14.95 4.18
C HIS A 99 9.62 13.49 4.01
N VAL A 100 9.74 13.00 2.76
CA VAL A 100 10.58 11.84 2.43
C VAL A 100 11.11 11.97 1.01
N VAL A 101 12.42 11.75 0.85
CA VAL A 101 13.11 11.53 -0.44
C VAL A 101 13.95 10.25 -0.33
N SER A 102 13.77 9.40 -1.36
CA SER A 102 14.71 8.54 -2.15
C SER A 102 15.85 7.77 -1.47
N ASP A 103 16.51 6.77 -2.06
CA ASP A 103 16.32 5.77 -3.14
C ASP A 103 17.50 4.78 -2.93
N GLU A 104 17.49 3.67 -3.67
CA GLU A 104 18.63 2.97 -4.29
C GLU A 104 18.66 1.46 -4.02
N ARG A 105 17.89 0.77 -4.88
CA ARG A 105 18.23 -0.39 -5.72
C ARG A 105 19.31 -1.36 -5.19
N GLU A 106 18.83 -2.48 -4.66
CA GLU A 106 19.43 -3.80 -4.88
C GLU A 106 18.52 -4.60 -5.83
N GLU A 107 19.10 -5.50 -6.62
CA GLU A 107 18.37 -6.39 -7.54
C GLU A 107 17.45 -7.33 -6.74
N ASP A 108 16.23 -6.85 -6.44
CA ASP A 108 15.28 -7.56 -5.60
C ASP A 108 14.50 -8.57 -6.46
N PHE A 109 14.81 -9.86 -6.29
CA PHE A 109 13.96 -10.98 -6.73
C PHE A 109 12.58 -10.98 -6.05
N LEU A 110 12.37 -10.08 -5.08
CA LEU A 110 11.12 -9.80 -4.41
C LEU A 110 10.53 -8.49 -4.96
N TYR A 111 9.30 -8.57 -5.44
CA TYR A 111 8.56 -7.42 -5.93
C TYR A 111 7.44 -7.12 -4.94
N GLY A 112 7.48 -5.92 -4.37
CA GLY A 112 6.49 -5.44 -3.42
C GLY A 112 5.60 -4.37 -4.03
N HIS A 113 4.29 -4.43 -3.81
CA HIS A 113 3.41 -3.29 -4.06
C HIS A 113 2.43 -3.07 -2.91
N LEU A 114 1.89 -1.86 -2.82
CA LEU A 114 0.83 -1.56 -1.87
C LEU A 114 -0.43 -2.34 -2.26
N GLY A 115 -1.06 -2.99 -1.29
CA GLY A 115 -2.26 -3.79 -1.48
C GLY A 115 -3.40 -2.92 -1.99
N ILE A 116 -3.98 -3.32 -3.11
CA ILE A 116 -5.11 -2.65 -3.76
C ILE A 116 -6.38 -3.49 -3.65
N ALA A 117 -7.50 -2.98 -4.15
CA ALA A 117 -8.78 -3.70 -4.13
C ALA A 117 -8.70 -5.13 -4.70
N GLU A 118 -7.83 -5.36 -5.67
CA GLU A 118 -7.64 -6.66 -6.35
C GLU A 118 -6.85 -7.69 -5.53
N ASP A 119 -6.22 -7.28 -4.44
CA ASP A 119 -5.51 -8.20 -3.53
C ASP A 119 -6.35 -8.60 -2.31
N LEU A 120 -7.51 -7.98 -2.13
CA LEU A 120 -8.32 -8.13 -0.92
C LEU A 120 -8.81 -9.56 -0.70
N ASP A 121 -8.99 -10.32 -1.78
CA ASP A 121 -9.34 -11.75 -1.76
C ASP A 121 -8.12 -12.67 -1.54
N LYS A 122 -6.90 -12.18 -1.78
CA LYS A 122 -5.64 -12.90 -1.55
C LYS A 122 -5.19 -12.85 -0.09
N LEU A 123 -5.74 -11.93 0.71
CA LEU A 123 -5.42 -11.79 2.12
C LEU A 123 -6.04 -12.91 2.96
N ASP A 124 -5.36 -13.25 4.07
CA ASP A 124 -5.91 -14.15 5.07
C ASP A 124 -7.17 -13.55 5.72
N PHE A 125 -8.01 -14.43 6.27
CA PHE A 125 -9.32 -14.05 6.81
C PHE A 125 -9.23 -13.02 7.95
N ASP A 126 -8.21 -13.12 8.80
CA ASP A 126 -8.05 -12.22 9.94
C ASP A 126 -7.58 -10.84 9.50
N THR A 127 -6.68 -10.77 8.52
CA THR A 127 -6.27 -9.49 7.92
C THR A 127 -7.43 -8.86 7.17
N LYS A 128 -8.18 -9.61 6.37
CA LYS A 128 -9.36 -9.12 5.65
C LYS A 128 -10.40 -8.52 6.59
N LYS A 129 -10.64 -9.14 7.75
CA LYS A 129 -11.56 -8.61 8.77
C LYS A 129 -11.14 -7.28 9.39
N ARG A 130 -9.84 -7.00 9.42
CA ARG A 130 -9.28 -5.77 10.01
C ARG A 130 -9.04 -4.66 9.00
N CYS A 131 -9.28 -4.92 7.71
CA CYS A 131 -9.00 -3.99 6.64
C CYS A 131 -10.27 -3.40 6.01
N VAL A 132 -10.15 -2.18 5.49
CA VAL A 132 -11.15 -1.49 4.68
C VAL A 132 -10.50 -0.93 3.42
N LEU A 133 -11.26 -0.75 2.34
CA LEU A 133 -10.76 -0.04 1.16
C LEU A 133 -10.88 1.47 1.38
N ARG A 134 -9.84 2.22 1.00
CA ARG A 134 -9.78 3.68 1.06
C ARG A 134 -9.22 4.25 -0.24
N SER A 135 -9.72 5.40 -0.67
CA SER A 135 -9.15 6.13 -1.80
C SER A 135 -7.81 6.76 -1.40
N LYS A 136 -6.77 6.50 -2.19
CA LYS A 136 -5.46 7.12 -2.04
C LYS A 136 -5.55 8.63 -2.24
N ASN A 137 -6.30 9.07 -3.25
CA ASN A 137 -6.48 10.49 -3.55
C ASN A 137 -7.22 11.23 -2.43
N GLU A 138 -8.23 10.60 -1.81
CA GLU A 138 -8.92 11.15 -0.63
C GLU A 138 -7.97 11.29 0.57
N ILE A 139 -7.10 10.31 0.79
CA ILE A 139 -6.09 10.39 1.86
C ILE A 139 -5.09 11.53 1.58
N LEU A 140 -4.61 11.65 0.34
CA LEU A 140 -3.65 12.69 -0.05
C LEU A 140 -4.27 14.10 -0.01
N SER A 141 -5.57 14.25 -0.30
CA SER A 141 -6.22 15.56 -0.23
C SER A 141 -6.33 16.08 1.20
N ILE A 142 -6.49 15.20 2.20
CA ILE A 142 -6.48 15.56 3.62
C ILE A 142 -5.09 16.08 4.04
N VAL A 143 -4.02 15.46 3.55
CA VAL A 143 -2.64 15.86 3.89
C VAL A 143 -2.26 17.22 3.28
N ASN A 144 -2.87 17.58 2.16
CA ASN A 144 -2.58 18.84 1.44
C ASN A 144 -3.64 19.93 1.64
N ALA A 145 -4.58 19.74 2.58
CA ALA A 145 -5.56 20.76 2.92
C ALA A 145 -4.86 21.92 3.69
N PRO A 146 -5.13 23.20 3.36
CA PRO A 146 -4.51 24.35 4.00
C PRO A 146 -5.01 24.63 5.42
#